data_AF-C0BAT9-F1
#
_entry.id   AF-C0BAT9-F1
#
_cell.length_a   1.000
_cell.length_b   1.000
_cell.length_c   1.000
_cell.angle_alpha   90.00
_cell.angle_beta   90.00
_cell.angle_gamma   90.00
#
_symmetry.space_group_name_H-M   'P 1'
#
loop_
_entity.id
_entity.type
_entity.pdbx_description
1 polymer ?
#
loop_
_entity_poly.entity_id
_entity_poly.type
_entity_poly.pdbx_seq_one_letter_code
_entity_poly.pdbx_strand_id
1 'polypeptide(L)'
;MHATTVKTELFRKANEQIDEHTFYVDVEFIAFPIPYVRTVYFIEDPVYQYRLGLPGQSMSIQKMQKNLKNHLRVLMRLNQYCKKAETIAPTANLEYIRELTATILTSQMKIYISFPLKSGMKKEAMKLDAYFYHKNREVYDRVKNPAVLFLRKTKYAAFPLAVLAFKRRRDSY
;
A
#
# COMPACT_ATOMS: atom_id res chain seq x y z
N MET A 1 -0.20 12.97 -3.82
CA MET A 1 0.45 14.24 -3.43
C MET A 1 1.25 14.86 -4.59
N HIS A 2 2.12 14.10 -5.27
CA HIS A 2 2.94 14.63 -6.38
C HIS A 2 2.21 14.79 -7.72
N ALA A 3 1.07 14.11 -7.91
CA ALA A 3 0.28 14.15 -9.15
C ALA A 3 -1.23 14.29 -8.87
N THR A 4 -1.61 14.79 -7.68
CA THR A 4 -3.02 14.87 -7.28
C THR A 4 -3.24 16.11 -6.43
N THR A 5 -4.19 16.93 -6.87
CA THR A 5 -4.70 18.07 -6.11
C THR A 5 -6.14 17.77 -5.70
N VAL A 6 -6.46 18.01 -4.43
CA VAL A 6 -7.79 17.73 -3.87
C VAL A 6 -8.32 19.02 -3.26
N LYS A 7 -9.60 19.34 -3.48
CA LYS A 7 -10.23 20.51 -2.85
C LYS A 7 -10.18 20.38 -1.32
N THR A 8 -9.70 21.41 -0.64
CA THR A 8 -9.57 21.44 0.83
C THR A 8 -10.87 21.12 1.56
N GLU A 9 -12.02 21.52 1.00
CA GLU A 9 -13.34 21.19 1.57
C GLU A 9 -13.60 19.68 1.71
N LEU A 10 -13.00 18.83 0.87
CA LEU A 10 -13.18 17.38 0.93
C LEU A 10 -12.43 16.77 2.12
N PHE A 11 -11.25 17.31 2.45
CA PHE A 11 -10.55 16.93 3.68
C PHE A 11 -11.32 17.36 4.93
N ARG A 12 -11.89 18.58 4.92
CA ARG A 12 -12.76 19.05 6.01
C ARG A 12 -13.99 18.16 6.19
N LYS A 13 -14.59 17.69 5.08
CA LYS A 13 -15.73 16.75 5.10
C LYS A 13 -15.34 15.37 5.60
N ALA A 14 -14.17 14.86 5.20
CA ALA A 14 -13.68 13.57 5.68
C ALA A 14 -13.43 13.56 7.19
N ASN A 15 -12.95 14.70 7.72
CA ASN A 15 -12.67 14.90 9.14
C ASN A 15 -11.81 13.76 9.74
N GLU A 16 -10.82 13.33 8.96
CA GLU A 16 -9.82 12.34 9.39
C GLU A 16 -8.51 13.05 9.69
N GLN A 17 -7.87 12.65 10.77
CA GLN A 17 -6.51 13.06 11.07
C GLN A 17 -5.53 12.07 10.43
N ILE A 18 -4.47 12.64 9.84
CA ILE A 18 -3.36 11.88 9.27
C ILE A 18 -2.44 11.45 10.40
N ASP A 19 -1.87 10.26 10.30
CA ASP A 19 -0.90 9.77 11.27
C ASP A 19 0.35 10.68 11.31
N GLU A 20 0.68 11.19 12.50
CA GLU A 20 1.89 11.97 12.71
C GLU A 20 3.12 11.08 12.92
N HIS A 21 4.31 11.63 12.67
CA HIS A 21 5.61 10.95 12.81
C HIS A 21 5.70 9.59 12.09
N THR A 22 4.91 9.42 11.03
CA THR A 22 4.73 8.16 10.31
C THR A 22 5.08 8.38 8.83
N PHE A 23 5.92 7.51 8.27
CA PHE A 23 6.20 7.53 6.83
C PHE A 23 5.04 6.92 6.04
N TYR A 24 4.93 7.28 4.75
CA TYR A 24 3.95 6.73 3.80
C TYR A 24 2.49 7.19 4.01
N VAL A 25 2.30 8.24 4.81
CA VAL A 25 0.99 8.84 5.10
C VAL A 25 0.41 9.63 3.91
N ASP A 26 1.16 9.77 2.82
CA ASP A 26 0.64 10.29 1.56
C ASP A 26 -0.50 9.44 0.99
N VAL A 27 -0.53 8.14 1.32
CA VAL A 27 -1.64 7.24 1.01
C VAL A 27 -2.93 7.67 1.74
N GLU A 28 -2.83 8.09 3.00
CA GLU A 28 -3.97 8.58 3.78
C GLU A 28 -4.54 9.86 3.18
N PHE A 29 -3.63 10.77 2.76
CA PHE A 29 -4.00 11.99 2.04
C PHE A 29 -4.73 11.72 0.73
N ILE A 30 -4.41 10.61 0.05
CA ILE A 30 -5.13 10.18 -1.15
C ILE A 30 -6.47 9.55 -0.79
N ALA A 31 -6.52 8.69 0.21
CA ALA A 31 -7.68 7.85 0.52
C ALA A 31 -8.83 8.60 1.22
N PHE A 32 -8.52 9.41 2.22
CA PHE A 32 -9.51 10.05 3.09
C PHE A 32 -10.55 10.94 2.39
N PRO A 33 -10.23 11.73 1.34
CA PRO A 33 -11.24 12.54 0.68
C PRO A 33 -12.11 11.73 -0.30
N ILE A 34 -11.70 10.52 -0.69
CA ILE A 34 -12.32 9.76 -1.80
C ILE A 34 -13.82 9.54 -1.63
N PRO A 35 -14.37 9.19 -0.46
CA PRO A 35 -15.82 9.00 -0.32
C PRO A 35 -16.67 10.21 -0.73
N TYR A 36 -16.08 11.42 -0.72
CA TYR A 36 -16.77 12.68 -0.98
C TYR A 36 -16.48 13.25 -2.37
N VAL A 37 -15.61 12.61 -3.15
CA VAL A 37 -15.26 13.02 -4.51
C VAL A 37 -16.43 12.70 -5.45
N ARG A 38 -16.86 13.70 -6.24
CA ARG A 38 -17.92 13.56 -7.24
C ARG A 38 -17.41 13.58 -8.68
N THR A 39 -16.36 14.35 -8.92
CA THR A 39 -15.76 14.53 -10.24
C THR A 39 -14.24 14.46 -10.13
N VAL A 40 -13.61 13.93 -11.16
CA VAL A 40 -12.15 13.86 -11.32
C VAL A 40 -11.82 14.47 -12.67
N TYR A 41 -10.76 15.27 -12.73
CA TYR A 41 -10.26 15.88 -13.95
C TYR A 41 -8.78 15.54 -14.09
N PHE A 42 -8.41 15.06 -15.28
CA PHE A 42 -7.03 14.72 -15.62
C PHE A 42 -6.43 15.86 -16.43
N ILE A 43 -5.25 16.31 -16.02
CA ILE A 43 -4.46 17.33 -16.73
C ILE A 43 -3.25 16.62 -17.32
N GLU A 44 -3.06 16.73 -18.63
CA GLU A 44 -1.93 16.12 -19.33
C GLU A 44 -0.63 16.91 -19.13
N ASP A 45 -0.74 18.22 -18.90
CA ASP A 45 0.40 19.10 -18.72
C ASP A 45 1.19 18.75 -17.44
N PRO A 46 2.54 18.70 -17.52
CA PRO A 46 3.36 18.46 -16.36
C PRO A 46 3.36 19.68 -15.44
N VAL A 47 2.57 19.63 -14.37
CA VAL A 47 2.53 20.68 -13.34
C VAL A 47 3.78 20.65 -12.45
N TYR A 48 4.35 19.46 -12.21
CA TYR A 48 5.52 19.26 -11.35
C TYR A 48 6.28 17.98 -11.73
N GLN A 49 7.61 18.04 -11.78
CA GLN A 49 8.47 16.87 -12.04
C GLN A 49 9.15 16.41 -10.76
N TYR A 50 8.83 15.18 -10.33
CA TYR A 50 9.47 14.55 -9.18
C TYR A 50 10.49 13.50 -9.62
N ARG A 51 11.73 13.60 -9.14
CA ARG A 51 12.76 12.59 -9.43
C ARG A 51 12.56 11.36 -8.55
N LEU A 52 12.47 10.19 -9.16
CA LEU A 52 12.32 8.91 -8.46
C LEU A 52 13.68 8.21 -8.30
N GLY A 53 13.87 7.55 -7.16
CA GLY A 53 14.96 6.56 -7.00
C GLY A 53 16.33 7.13 -6.63
N LEU A 54 16.42 8.40 -6.19
CA LEU A 54 17.69 8.94 -5.70
C LEU A 54 18.13 8.25 -4.40
N PRO A 55 19.44 7.99 -4.22
CA PRO A 55 20.00 7.55 -2.95
C PRO A 55 19.56 8.48 -1.81
N GLY A 56 18.98 7.91 -0.75
CA GLY A 56 18.48 8.68 0.39
C GLY A 56 16.98 9.03 0.35
N GLN A 57 16.23 8.72 -0.71
CA GLN A 57 14.76 8.82 -0.68
C GLN A 57 14.12 7.78 0.26
N SER A 58 12.98 8.13 0.87
CA SER A 58 12.22 7.27 1.81
C SER A 58 11.74 5.95 1.20
N MET A 59 11.69 5.87 -0.13
CA MET A 59 11.33 4.67 -0.89
C MET A 59 12.51 3.75 -1.22
N SER A 60 13.71 4.02 -0.69
CA SER A 60 14.81 3.05 -0.80
C SER A 60 14.47 1.78 0.00
N ILE A 61 14.91 0.62 -0.48
CA ILE A 61 14.63 -0.67 0.17
C ILE A 61 15.10 -0.65 1.64
N GLN A 62 16.28 -0.10 1.90
CA GLN A 62 16.84 0.01 3.25
C GLN A 62 15.95 0.86 4.17
N LYS A 63 15.45 2.00 3.68
CA LYS A 63 14.52 2.85 4.45
C LYS A 63 13.16 2.19 4.61
N MET A 64 12.64 1.50 3.60
CA MET A 64 11.38 0.74 3.72
C MET A 64 11.50 -0.40 4.72
N GLN A 65 12.62 -1.12 4.76
CA GLN A 65 12.89 -2.13 5.77
C GLN A 65 12.97 -1.51 7.18
N LYS A 66 13.71 -0.41 7.33
CA LYS A 66 13.82 0.32 8.61
C LYS A 66 12.46 0.82 9.11
N ASN A 67 11.61 1.29 8.19
CA ASN A 67 10.30 1.88 8.49
C ASN A 67 9.13 0.92 8.24
N LEU A 68 9.38 -0.39 8.23
CA LEU A 68 8.36 -1.42 7.99
C LEU A 68 7.11 -1.25 8.88
N LYS A 69 7.31 -0.88 10.15
CA LYS A 69 6.23 -0.67 11.11
C LYS A 69 5.32 0.50 10.72
N ASN A 70 5.89 1.58 10.18
CA ASN A 70 5.13 2.73 9.70
C ASN A 70 4.28 2.36 8.48
N HIS A 71 4.87 1.64 7.52
CA HIS A 71 4.13 1.17 6.35
C HIS A 71 2.99 0.21 6.75
N LEU A 72 3.23 -0.69 7.71
CA LEU A 72 2.20 -1.56 8.25
C LEU A 72 1.10 -0.77 8.98
N ARG A 73 1.46 0.25 9.77
CA ARG A 73 0.51 1.14 10.45
C ARG A 73 -0.45 1.79 9.45
N VAL A 74 0.10 2.42 8.41
CA VAL A 74 -0.67 3.05 7.32
C VAL A 74 -1.57 2.04 6.62
N LEU A 75 -1.06 0.84 6.31
CA LEU A 75 -1.88 -0.23 5.71
C LEU A 75 -3.08 -0.60 6.59
N MET A 76 -2.85 -0.78 7.89
CA MET A 76 -3.91 -1.14 8.84
C MET A 76 -4.91 0.00 9.03
N ARG A 77 -4.44 1.25 9.06
CA ARG A 77 -5.27 2.45 9.11
C ARG A 77 -6.14 2.57 7.87
N LEU A 78 -5.57 2.34 6.68
CA LEU A 78 -6.30 2.32 5.43
C LEU A 78 -7.32 1.18 5.36
N ASN A 79 -6.99 0.00 5.88
CA ASN A 79 -7.93 -1.10 5.98
C ASN A 79 -9.13 -0.78 6.90
N GLN A 80 -8.88 -0.13 8.04
CA GLN A 80 -9.95 0.37 8.91
C GLN A 80 -10.79 1.44 8.20
N TYR A 81 -10.13 2.36 7.50
CA TYR A 81 -10.82 3.41 6.74
C TYR A 81 -11.67 2.84 5.60
N CYS A 82 -11.18 1.81 4.91
CA CYS A 82 -11.94 1.09 3.89
C CYS A 82 -13.25 0.53 4.46
N LYS A 83 -13.26 0.05 5.70
CA LYS A 83 -14.49 -0.40 6.38
C LYS A 83 -15.43 0.74 6.74
N LYS A 84 -14.90 1.88 7.19
CA LYS A 84 -15.70 3.10 7.36
C LYS A 84 -16.30 3.56 6.03
N ALA A 85 -15.54 3.49 4.95
CA ALA A 85 -15.99 3.92 3.62
C ALA A 85 -17.16 3.09 3.07
N GLU A 86 -17.35 1.83 3.51
CA GLU A 86 -18.47 0.98 3.08
C GLU A 86 -19.85 1.61 3.38
N THR A 87 -19.95 2.49 4.38
CA THR A 87 -21.22 3.14 4.76
C THR A 87 -21.41 4.53 4.17
N ILE A 88 -20.34 5.18 3.69
CA ILE A 88 -20.37 6.59 3.28
C ILE A 88 -20.02 6.83 1.81
N ALA A 89 -19.30 5.89 1.17
CA ALA A 89 -18.77 6.08 -0.16
C ALA A 89 -19.72 5.53 -1.23
N PRO A 90 -19.90 6.22 -2.36
CA PRO A 90 -20.46 5.62 -3.56
C PRO A 90 -19.65 4.39 -4.01
N THR A 91 -20.28 3.46 -4.72
CA THR A 91 -19.67 2.18 -5.12
C THR A 91 -18.32 2.36 -5.81
N ALA A 92 -18.21 3.23 -6.82
CA ALA A 92 -16.95 3.46 -7.53
C ALA A 92 -15.81 3.96 -6.62
N ASN A 93 -16.14 4.83 -5.68
CA ASN A 93 -15.21 5.42 -4.72
C ASN A 93 -14.74 4.37 -3.70
N LEU A 94 -15.65 3.52 -3.22
CA LEU A 94 -15.33 2.38 -2.36
C LEU A 94 -14.41 1.38 -3.06
N GLU A 95 -14.70 1.04 -4.32
CA GLU A 95 -13.86 0.17 -5.14
C GLU A 95 -12.45 0.72 -5.30
N TYR A 96 -12.32 2.03 -5.55
CA TYR A 96 -11.01 2.69 -5.60
C TYR A 96 -10.24 2.55 -4.28
N ILE A 97 -10.88 2.77 -3.13
CA ILE A 97 -10.22 2.63 -1.82
C ILE A 97 -9.79 1.18 -1.59
N ARG A 98 -10.60 0.20 -1.99
CA ARG A 98 -10.25 -1.23 -1.88
C ARG A 98 -9.04 -1.60 -2.74
N GLU A 99 -8.99 -1.13 -3.99
CA GLU A 99 -7.85 -1.32 -4.90
C GLU A 99 -6.58 -0.62 -4.37
N LEU A 100 -6.71 0.60 -3.83
CA LEU A 100 -5.62 1.31 -3.17
C LEU A 100 -5.10 0.51 -1.97
N THR A 101 -6.00 0.00 -1.13
CA THR A 101 -5.62 -0.83 0.03
C THR A 101 -4.92 -2.11 -0.39
N ALA A 102 -5.39 -2.77 -1.45
CA ALA A 102 -4.76 -3.97 -2.00
C ALA A 102 -3.37 -3.67 -2.58
N THR A 103 -3.18 -2.48 -3.15
CA THR A 103 -1.88 -1.99 -3.64
C THR A 103 -0.89 -1.80 -2.49
N ILE A 104 -1.33 -1.19 -1.38
CA ILE A 104 -0.47 -1.02 -0.19
C ILE A 104 -0.19 -2.36 0.49
N LEU A 105 -1.18 -3.28 0.55
CA LEU A 105 -0.97 -4.65 1.01
C LEU A 105 0.11 -5.34 0.17
N THR A 106 0.02 -5.23 -1.16
CA THR A 106 1.04 -5.75 -2.08
C THR A 106 2.42 -5.15 -1.80
N SER A 107 2.50 -3.83 -1.57
CA SER A 107 3.75 -3.15 -1.21
C SER A 107 4.33 -3.72 0.08
N GLN A 108 3.52 -3.86 1.14
CA GLN A 108 3.93 -4.45 2.41
C GLN A 108 4.49 -5.87 2.23
N MET A 109 3.85 -6.70 1.39
CA MET A 109 4.33 -8.04 1.05
C MET A 109 5.69 -8.02 0.36
N LYS A 110 5.92 -7.07 -0.55
CA LYS A 110 7.22 -6.88 -1.20
C LYS A 110 8.30 -6.43 -0.21
N ILE A 111 7.95 -5.58 0.77
CA ILE A 111 8.89 -5.21 1.83
C ILE A 111 9.30 -6.45 2.62
N TYR A 112 8.38 -7.35 3.01
CA TYR A 112 8.73 -8.61 3.68
C TYR A 112 9.67 -9.49 2.84
N ILE A 113 9.43 -9.59 1.53
CA ILE A 113 10.29 -10.36 0.60
C ILE A 113 11.69 -9.74 0.48
N SER A 114 11.83 -8.43 0.69
CA SER A 114 13.11 -7.74 0.56
C SER A 114 14.12 -8.09 1.67
N PHE A 115 13.66 -8.62 2.80
CA PHE A 115 14.53 -9.00 3.92
C PHE A 115 15.34 -10.28 3.62
N PRO A 116 16.50 -10.47 4.27
CA PRO A 116 17.25 -11.72 4.18
C PRO A 116 16.41 -12.94 4.61
N LEU A 117 16.76 -14.10 4.05
CA LEU A 117 16.28 -15.39 4.56
C LEU A 117 16.64 -15.50 6.05
N LYS A 118 15.77 -16.16 6.83
CA LYS A 118 15.86 -16.31 8.31
C LYS A 118 15.52 -15.05 9.15
N SER A 119 15.12 -13.94 8.54
CA SER A 119 14.64 -12.73 9.25
C SER A 119 13.29 -12.88 9.98
N GLY A 120 12.62 -14.03 9.86
CA GLY A 120 11.26 -14.23 10.38
C GLY A 120 10.15 -13.61 9.51
N MET A 121 10.48 -12.83 8.48
CA MET A 121 9.49 -12.10 7.66
C MET A 121 8.53 -13.01 6.88
N LYS A 122 8.90 -14.26 6.61
CA LYS A 122 7.96 -15.26 6.07
C LYS A 122 6.74 -15.42 6.99
N LYS A 123 6.96 -15.53 8.30
CA LYS A 123 5.89 -15.70 9.29
C LYS A 123 5.01 -14.45 9.36
N GLU A 124 5.62 -13.27 9.34
CA GLU A 124 4.88 -11.99 9.34
C GLU A 124 4.06 -11.79 8.06
N ALA A 125 4.61 -12.15 6.89
CA ALA A 125 3.89 -12.12 5.62
C ALA A 125 2.68 -13.06 5.62
N MET A 126 2.83 -14.29 6.16
CA MET A 126 1.72 -15.24 6.30
C MET A 126 0.65 -14.73 7.27
N LYS A 127 1.04 -14.17 8.42
CA LYS A 127 0.10 -13.59 9.39
C LYS A 127 -0.71 -12.44 8.79
N LEU A 128 -0.05 -11.52 8.09
CA LEU A 128 -0.73 -10.39 7.46
C LEU A 128 -1.70 -10.87 6.38
N ASP A 129 -1.27 -11.80 5.52
CA ASP A 129 -2.13 -12.31 4.45
C ASP A 129 -3.34 -13.08 5.00
N ALA A 130 -3.15 -13.89 6.05
CA ALA A 130 -4.23 -14.57 6.75
C ALA A 130 -5.20 -13.57 7.41
N TYR A 131 -4.69 -12.49 8.02
CA TYR A 131 -5.53 -11.42 8.56
C TYR A 131 -6.45 -10.85 7.48
N PHE A 132 -5.93 -10.47 6.32
CA PHE A 132 -6.76 -9.95 5.23
C PHE A 132 -7.72 -11.00 4.66
N TYR A 133 -7.28 -12.25 4.52
CA TYR A 133 -8.13 -13.37 4.08
C TYR A 133 -9.39 -13.50 4.96
N HIS A 134 -9.24 -13.40 6.28
CA HIS A 134 -10.33 -13.61 7.23
C HIS A 134 -11.11 -12.35 7.61
N LYS A 135 -10.47 -11.18 7.60
CA LYS A 135 -11.07 -9.92 8.10
C LYS A 135 -11.48 -8.94 7.01
N ASN A 136 -10.90 -9.03 5.81
CA ASN A 136 -11.28 -8.15 4.70
C ASN A 136 -11.05 -8.83 3.34
N ARG A 137 -11.99 -9.71 2.99
CA ARG A 137 -11.93 -10.51 1.76
C ARG A 137 -11.93 -9.65 0.49
N GLU A 138 -12.69 -8.56 0.49
CA GLU A 138 -12.76 -7.60 -0.60
C GLU A 138 -11.37 -7.05 -0.98
N VAL A 139 -10.58 -6.64 0.01
CA VAL A 139 -9.21 -6.17 -0.26
C VAL A 139 -8.29 -7.34 -0.62
N TYR A 140 -8.45 -8.49 0.03
CA TYR A 140 -7.62 -9.67 -0.21
C TYR A 140 -7.65 -10.13 -1.68
N ASP A 141 -8.85 -10.22 -2.26
CA ASP A 141 -9.06 -10.72 -3.63
C ASP A 141 -8.64 -9.72 -4.71
N ARG A 142 -8.55 -8.43 -4.39
CA ARG A 142 -8.09 -7.37 -5.32
C ARG A 142 -6.56 -7.33 -5.49
N VAL A 143 -5.79 -8.12 -4.75
CA VAL A 143 -4.34 -8.24 -4.95
C VAL A 143 -4.06 -8.93 -6.29
N LYS A 144 -3.55 -8.18 -7.26
CA LYS A 144 -3.26 -8.67 -8.63
C LYS A 144 -1.79 -9.02 -8.88
N ASN A 145 -0.91 -8.78 -7.91
CA ASN A 145 0.53 -8.95 -8.14
C ASN A 145 0.92 -10.43 -8.32
N PRO A 146 1.53 -10.82 -9.46
CA PRO A 146 1.81 -12.23 -9.74
C PRO A 146 2.70 -12.92 -8.71
N ALA A 147 3.70 -12.22 -8.16
CA ALA A 147 4.59 -12.79 -7.15
C ALA A 147 3.82 -13.10 -5.85
N VAL A 148 2.96 -12.19 -5.40
CA VAL A 148 2.14 -12.41 -4.19
C VAL A 148 1.13 -13.54 -4.42
N LEU A 149 0.47 -13.57 -5.59
CA LEU A 149 -0.47 -14.64 -5.95
C LEU A 149 0.22 -16.02 -6.01
N PHE A 150 1.43 -16.08 -6.55
CA PHE A 150 2.23 -17.31 -6.56
C PHE A 150 2.62 -17.76 -5.15
N LEU A 151 2.98 -16.84 -4.26
CA LEU A 151 3.23 -17.15 -2.85
C LEU A 151 1.99 -17.72 -2.16
N ARG A 152 0.80 -17.15 -2.41
CA ARG A 152 -0.47 -17.67 -1.91
C ARG A 152 -0.75 -19.09 -2.42
N LYS A 153 -0.61 -19.31 -3.73
CA LYS A 153 -0.83 -20.62 -4.37
C LYS A 153 0.08 -21.71 -3.79
N THR A 154 1.32 -21.36 -3.46
CA THR A 154 2.31 -22.29 -2.88
C THR A 154 2.23 -22.38 -1.35
N LYS A 155 1.22 -21.76 -0.70
CA LYS A 155 1.13 -21.64 0.76
C LYS A 155 2.45 -21.15 1.39
N TYR A 156 3.10 -20.20 0.72
CA TYR A 156 4.38 -19.59 1.10
C TYR A 156 5.59 -20.56 1.10
N ALA A 157 5.47 -21.76 0.53
CA ALA A 157 6.61 -22.66 0.32
C ALA A 157 7.66 -22.02 -0.60
N ALA A 158 7.23 -21.28 -1.62
CA ALA A 158 8.12 -20.59 -2.56
C ALA A 158 8.67 -19.24 -2.05
N PHE A 159 8.45 -18.87 -0.79
CA PHE A 159 8.96 -17.62 -0.22
C PHE A 159 10.49 -17.46 -0.36
N PRO A 160 11.31 -18.50 -0.12
CA PRO A 160 12.75 -18.38 -0.34
C PRO A 160 13.14 -18.04 -1.78
N LEU A 161 12.43 -18.59 -2.77
CA LEU A 161 12.65 -18.29 -4.19
C LEU A 161 12.33 -16.83 -4.50
N ALA A 162 11.24 -16.28 -3.93
CA ALA A 162 10.91 -14.87 -4.09
C ALA A 162 11.98 -13.94 -3.52
N VAL A 163 12.57 -14.26 -2.37
CA VAL A 163 13.67 -13.50 -1.77
C VAL A 163 14.92 -13.55 -2.65
N LEU A 164 15.27 -14.73 -3.18
CA LEU A 164 16.42 -14.89 -4.06
C LEU A 164 16.23 -14.13 -5.39
N ALA A 165 15.04 -14.23 -5.99
CA ALA A 165 14.70 -13.49 -7.21
C ALA A 165 14.75 -11.97 -7.00
N PHE A 166 14.28 -11.49 -5.84
CA PHE A 166 14.35 -10.08 -5.48
C PHE A 166 15.80 -9.59 -5.38
N LYS A 167 16.69 -10.36 -4.72
CA LYS A 167 18.13 -10.01 -4.62
C LYS A 167 18.79 -9.96 -6.00
N ARG A 168 18.60 -10.99 -6.82
CA ARG A 168 19.19 -11.07 -8.17
C ARG A 168 18.79 -9.88 -9.05
N ARG A 169 17.52 -9.45 -9.00
CA ARG A 169 17.06 -8.29 -9.75
C ARG A 169 17.71 -6.98 -9.31
N ARG A 170 18.06 -6.86 -8.02
CA ARG A 170 18.73 -5.67 -7.48
C ARG A 170 20.19 -5.58 -7.91
N ASP A 171 20.88 -6.71 -7.96
CA ASP A 171 22.30 -6.75 -8.30
C ASP A 171 22.54 -6.67 -9.84
N SER A 172 21.47 -6.54 -10.64
CA SER A 172 21.50 -6.41 -12.10
C SER A 172 21.43 -4.95 -12.60
N TYR A 173 21.51 -3.97 -11.68
CA TYR A 173 21.57 -2.53 -11.93
C TYR A 173 22.79 -1.94 -11.21
#